data_AF-A0A1M5IJL6-F1
#
_entry.id   AF-A0A1M5IJL6-F1
#
_cell.length_a   1.000
_cell.length_b   1.000
_cell.length_c   1.000
_cell.angle_alpha   90.00
_cell.angle_beta   90.00
_cell.angle_gamma   90.00
#
_symmetry.space_group_name_H-M   'P 1'
#
loop_
_entity.id
_entity.type
_entity.pdbx_description
1 polymer ?
#
loop_
_entity_poly.entity_id
_entity_poly.type
_entity_poly.pdbx_seq_one_letter_code
_entity_poly.pdbx_strand_id
1 'polypeptide(L)'
;MQNAQELLYKWLKEVGDVRYERIKQTCEYLNIKLNLDLEKPIYNIFYPLLYSGTVEFAGNSRYHMAPECIIFKHRDSQVVLNPVLTDGLQQTSYIGIYLHKDIDKFNGPNRFNFNLESILGNMPSIDHCVLSMQEVYDIKRDDFEHYIGVVSRKINDTKKWYFIDCEHNKCYAIPHHSINPDALNIAYSYDRVIKQENNGIYDVKNKELRVPIFHMPIIIYRALMIESLFAESMPYIDNGYYVFKNVNRRVYTELNRIFCESIKTN
;
A
#
# COMPACT_ATOMS: atom_id res chain seq x y z
N MET A 1 -15.16 -10.40 -9.01
CA MET A 1 -14.19 -9.36 -8.58
C MET A 1 -12.97 -9.30 -9.50
N GLN A 2 -12.19 -10.38 -9.64
CA GLN A 2 -10.98 -10.43 -10.49
C GLN A 2 -11.21 -9.95 -11.94
N ASN A 3 -12.29 -10.39 -12.59
CA ASN A 3 -12.66 -9.92 -13.94
C ASN A 3 -12.84 -8.38 -14.02
N ALA A 4 -13.36 -7.74 -12.98
CA ALA A 4 -13.50 -6.28 -12.93
C ALA A 4 -12.13 -5.58 -12.83
N GLN A 5 -11.22 -6.14 -12.05
CA GLN A 5 -9.84 -5.65 -11.94
C GLN A 5 -9.10 -5.78 -13.27
N GLU A 6 -9.28 -6.90 -13.98
CA GLU A 6 -8.71 -7.12 -15.32
C GLU A 6 -9.25 -6.15 -16.37
N LEU A 7 -10.55 -5.86 -16.35
CA LEU A 7 -11.16 -4.88 -17.26
C LEU A 7 -10.66 -3.46 -16.97
N LEU A 8 -10.57 -3.07 -15.70
CA LEU A 8 -10.00 -1.78 -15.30
C LEU A 8 -8.52 -1.67 -15.71
N TYR A 9 -7.75 -2.72 -15.48
CA TYR A 9 -6.34 -2.83 -15.89
C TYR A 9 -6.15 -2.62 -17.39
N LYS A 10 -6.91 -3.36 -18.21
CA LYS A 10 -6.87 -3.22 -19.68
C LYS A 10 -7.24 -1.80 -20.11
N TRP A 11 -8.27 -1.23 -19.51
CA TRP A 11 -8.70 0.13 -19.81
C TRP A 11 -7.64 1.18 -19.45
N LEU A 12 -7.00 1.08 -18.28
CA LEU A 12 -5.92 1.99 -17.87
C LEU A 12 -4.71 1.89 -18.79
N LYS A 13 -4.40 0.69 -19.29
CA LYS A 13 -3.31 0.47 -20.26
C LYS A 13 -3.53 1.22 -21.57
N GLU A 14 -4.77 1.35 -22.03
CA GLU A 14 -5.11 2.06 -23.28
C GLU A 14 -5.22 3.58 -23.10
N VAL A 15 -5.74 4.05 -21.95
CA VAL A 15 -6.05 5.47 -21.74
C VAL A 15 -4.85 6.28 -21.20
N GLY A 16 -3.87 5.61 -20.56
CA GLY A 16 -2.71 6.25 -19.96
C GLY A 16 -3.04 6.97 -18.65
N ASP A 17 -2.77 8.27 -18.56
CA ASP A 17 -2.95 9.05 -17.33
C ASP A 17 -4.43 9.41 -17.07
N VAL A 18 -4.98 8.94 -15.95
CA VAL A 18 -6.40 9.10 -15.61
C VAL A 18 -6.60 9.76 -14.25
N ARG A 19 -7.59 10.68 -14.14
CA ARG A 19 -8.00 11.27 -12.85
C ARG A 19 -8.72 10.24 -11.97
N TYR A 20 -8.46 10.29 -10.66
CA TYR A 20 -9.08 9.45 -9.64
C TYR A 20 -10.61 9.39 -9.74
N GLU A 21 -11.28 10.53 -9.92
CA GLU A 21 -12.75 10.56 -10.00
C GLU A 21 -13.28 9.76 -11.18
N ARG A 22 -12.55 9.77 -12.31
CA ARG A 22 -12.92 8.95 -13.47
C ARG A 22 -12.71 7.46 -13.19
N ILE A 23 -11.62 7.10 -12.53
CA ILE A 23 -11.37 5.71 -12.09
C ILE A 23 -12.48 5.23 -11.14
N LYS A 24 -12.89 6.09 -10.21
CA LYS A 24 -13.99 5.81 -9.27
C LYS A 24 -15.31 5.57 -10.00
N GLN A 25 -15.69 6.45 -10.92
CA GLN A 25 -16.87 6.28 -11.77
C GLN A 25 -16.79 4.98 -12.60
N THR A 26 -15.62 4.64 -13.12
CA THR A 26 -15.41 3.37 -13.84
C THR A 26 -15.56 2.16 -12.93
N CYS A 27 -15.07 2.21 -11.69
CA CYS A 27 -15.27 1.13 -10.71
C CYS A 27 -16.75 0.95 -10.35
N GLU A 28 -17.48 2.05 -10.15
CA GLU A 28 -18.94 2.04 -9.92
C GLU A 28 -19.68 1.44 -11.12
N TYR A 29 -19.32 1.84 -12.34
CA TYR A 29 -19.86 1.26 -13.57
C TYR A 29 -19.62 -0.25 -13.66
N LEU A 30 -18.39 -0.71 -13.40
CA LEU A 30 -18.04 -2.13 -13.41
C LEU A 30 -18.80 -2.91 -12.32
N ASN A 31 -18.98 -2.33 -11.14
CA ASN A 31 -19.77 -2.92 -10.04
C ASN A 31 -21.20 -3.22 -10.47
N ILE A 32 -21.86 -2.25 -11.14
CA ILE A 32 -23.22 -2.38 -11.66
C ILE A 32 -23.25 -3.37 -12.84
N LYS A 33 -22.37 -3.18 -13.83
CA LYS A 33 -22.41 -3.96 -15.09
C LYS A 33 -22.14 -5.45 -14.88
N LEU A 34 -21.34 -5.79 -13.87
CA LEU A 34 -20.96 -7.17 -13.53
C LEU A 34 -21.74 -7.73 -12.33
N ASN A 35 -22.72 -6.99 -11.79
CA ASN A 35 -23.53 -7.38 -10.63
C ASN A 35 -22.69 -7.86 -9.43
N LEU A 36 -21.68 -7.08 -9.02
CA LEU A 36 -20.74 -7.50 -7.96
C LEU A 36 -21.21 -7.18 -6.54
N ASP A 37 -22.21 -6.30 -6.39
CA ASP A 37 -22.78 -5.87 -5.11
C ASP A 37 -21.76 -5.38 -4.07
N LEU A 38 -20.73 -4.66 -4.52
CA LEU A 38 -19.69 -4.11 -3.65
C LEU A 38 -20.14 -2.78 -3.07
N GLU A 39 -20.13 -2.66 -1.73
CA GLU A 39 -20.43 -1.39 -1.04
C GLU A 39 -19.44 -0.27 -1.42
N LYS A 40 -18.16 -0.63 -1.59
CA LYS A 40 -17.10 0.31 -1.96
C LYS A 40 -16.27 -0.23 -3.13
N PRO A 41 -16.74 -0.05 -4.37
CA PRO A 41 -16.10 -0.62 -5.56
C PRO A 41 -14.65 -0.19 -5.75
N ILE A 42 -14.33 1.08 -5.48
CA ILE A 42 -12.97 1.61 -5.63
C ILE A 42 -11.95 0.81 -4.80
N TYR A 43 -12.26 0.48 -3.54
CA TYR A 43 -11.35 -0.26 -2.66
C TYR A 43 -11.16 -1.73 -3.06
N ASN A 44 -12.13 -2.30 -3.78
CA ASN A 44 -12.10 -3.71 -4.17
C ASN A 44 -11.63 -3.94 -5.61
N ILE A 45 -11.71 -2.93 -6.47
CA ILE A 45 -11.36 -3.03 -7.89
C ILE A 45 -10.06 -2.27 -8.18
N PHE A 46 -9.94 -1.02 -7.74
CA PHE A 46 -8.79 -0.17 -8.07
C PHE A 46 -7.64 -0.31 -7.08
N TYR A 47 -7.91 -0.22 -5.78
CA TYR A 47 -6.84 -0.26 -4.78
C TYR A 47 -5.97 -1.52 -4.82
N PRO A 48 -6.47 -2.73 -5.17
CA PRO A 48 -5.60 -3.88 -5.36
C PRO A 48 -4.52 -3.66 -6.44
N LEU A 49 -4.81 -2.92 -7.51
CA LEU A 49 -3.83 -2.56 -8.55
C LEU A 49 -2.83 -1.50 -8.06
N LEU A 50 -3.29 -0.58 -7.22
CA LEU A 50 -2.42 0.44 -6.59
C LEU A 50 -1.48 -0.19 -5.55
N TYR A 51 -2.00 -1.07 -4.70
CA TYR A 51 -1.25 -1.80 -3.67
C TYR A 51 -0.24 -2.76 -4.30
N SER A 52 -0.60 -3.44 -5.39
CA SER A 52 0.32 -4.32 -6.11
C SER A 52 1.41 -3.57 -6.89
N GLY A 53 1.19 -2.29 -7.18
CA GLY A 53 2.13 -1.46 -7.96
C GLY A 53 2.03 -1.66 -9.47
N THR A 54 0.92 -2.22 -9.96
CA THR A 54 0.65 -2.20 -11.41
C THR A 54 0.09 -0.88 -11.88
N VAL A 55 -0.46 -0.08 -10.96
CA VAL A 55 -0.86 1.30 -11.18
C VAL A 55 -0.14 2.20 -10.17
N GLU A 56 0.36 3.34 -10.64
CA GLU A 56 1.11 4.30 -9.82
C GLU A 56 0.37 5.64 -9.74
N PHE A 57 0.67 6.39 -8.68
CA PHE A 57 0.19 7.74 -8.50
C PHE A 57 1.10 8.73 -9.24
N ALA A 58 0.51 9.52 -10.15
CA ALA A 58 1.20 10.45 -11.03
C ALA A 58 1.11 11.92 -10.55
N GLY A 59 0.65 12.16 -9.32
CA GLY A 59 0.42 13.52 -8.80
C GLY A 59 -0.95 14.08 -9.18
N ASN A 60 -1.40 15.11 -8.44
CA ASN A 60 -2.60 15.89 -8.77
C ASN A 60 -3.88 15.05 -8.98
N SER A 61 -4.13 14.08 -8.10
CA SER A 61 -5.22 13.10 -8.22
C SER A 61 -5.19 12.24 -9.50
N ARG A 62 -4.02 12.04 -10.12
CA ARG A 62 -3.89 11.22 -11.33
C ARG A 62 -3.16 9.92 -11.05
N TYR A 63 -3.50 8.93 -11.84
CA TYR A 63 -2.91 7.60 -11.79
C TYR A 63 -2.68 7.09 -13.21
N HIS A 64 -1.70 6.21 -13.35
CA HIS A 64 -1.31 5.63 -14.63
C HIS A 64 -0.73 4.24 -14.45
N MET A 65 -0.65 3.48 -15.54
CA MET A 65 0.03 2.20 -15.51
C MET A 65 1.50 2.38 -15.14
N ALA A 66 1.98 1.55 -14.18
CA ALA A 66 3.40 1.46 -13.93
C ALA A 66 4.11 1.01 -15.22
N PRO A 67 5.32 1.53 -15.51
CA PRO A 67 6.07 1.07 -16.67
C PRO A 67 6.39 -0.43 -16.53
N GLU A 68 6.61 -1.09 -17.67
CA GLU A 68 7.15 -2.43 -17.65
C GLU A 68 8.48 -2.45 -16.90
N CYS A 69 8.60 -3.35 -15.94
CA CYS A 69 9.85 -3.54 -15.21
C CYS A 69 10.04 -4.97 -14.75
N ILE A 70 11.32 -5.32 -14.61
CA ILE A 70 11.77 -6.61 -14.13
C ILE A 70 12.39 -6.38 -12.76
N ILE A 71 11.79 -6.98 -11.75
CA ILE A 71 12.32 -7.00 -10.40
C ILE A 71 12.93 -8.38 -10.19
N PHE A 72 14.19 -8.43 -9.80
CA PHE A 72 14.89 -9.69 -9.58
C PHE A 72 15.52 -9.72 -8.20
N LYS A 73 15.51 -10.91 -7.61
CA LYS A 73 16.15 -11.18 -6.32
C LYS A 73 17.11 -12.35 -6.52
N HIS A 74 18.40 -12.04 -6.50
CA HIS A 74 19.47 -12.98 -6.88
C HIS A 74 19.27 -13.54 -8.31
N ARG A 75 20.05 -14.57 -8.70
CA ARG A 75 20.16 -15.04 -10.09
C ARG A 75 19.08 -16.03 -10.53
N ASP A 76 18.10 -16.35 -9.69
CA ASP A 76 17.26 -17.54 -9.90
C ASP A 76 15.76 -17.24 -10.06
N SER A 77 15.30 -16.01 -9.83
CA SER A 77 13.87 -15.66 -9.96
C SER A 77 13.65 -14.19 -10.28
N GLN A 78 12.64 -13.93 -11.12
CA GLN A 78 12.21 -12.59 -11.50
C GLN A 78 10.70 -12.42 -11.39
N VAL A 79 10.29 -11.26 -10.90
CA VAL A 79 8.93 -10.73 -10.94
C VAL A 79 8.87 -9.73 -12.08
N VAL A 80 7.94 -9.91 -13.00
CA VAL A 80 7.73 -9.02 -14.14
C VAL A 80 6.42 -8.27 -13.96
N LEU A 81 6.50 -6.95 -13.94
CA LEU A 81 5.33 -6.07 -13.82
C LEU A 81 4.97 -5.47 -15.18
N ASN A 82 3.67 -5.48 -15.47
CA ASN A 82 3.07 -4.96 -16.69
C ASN A 82 3.76 -5.36 -18.00
N PRO A 83 4.14 -6.65 -18.19
CA PRO A 83 4.83 -7.07 -19.40
C PRO A 83 3.98 -6.86 -20.65
N VAL A 84 4.66 -6.62 -21.78
CA VAL A 84 4.08 -6.90 -23.08
C VAL A 84 4.03 -8.44 -23.22
N LEU A 85 2.83 -8.98 -23.44
CA LEU A 85 2.57 -10.43 -23.41
C LEU A 85 3.59 -11.19 -24.26
N THR A 86 4.21 -12.17 -23.64
CA THR A 86 5.37 -12.92 -24.13
C THR A 86 5.34 -14.32 -23.52
N ASP A 87 5.78 -15.32 -24.28
CA ASP A 87 5.64 -16.72 -23.90
C ASP A 87 6.43 -17.07 -22.63
N GLY A 88 5.87 -17.91 -21.76
CA GLY A 88 6.55 -18.48 -20.59
C GLY A 88 6.38 -17.71 -19.28
N LEU A 89 5.62 -16.61 -19.26
CA LEU A 89 5.25 -15.91 -18.03
C LEU A 89 4.21 -16.71 -17.23
N GLN A 90 4.49 -16.95 -15.94
CA GLN A 90 3.54 -17.56 -15.03
C GLN A 90 2.69 -16.48 -14.37
N GLN A 91 1.38 -16.55 -14.57
CA GLN A 91 0.44 -15.60 -13.99
C GLN A 91 0.36 -15.75 -12.47
N THR A 92 0.45 -14.64 -11.75
CA THR A 92 0.16 -14.59 -10.30
C THR A 92 -1.32 -14.26 -10.07
N SER A 93 -1.80 -14.31 -8.83
CA SER A 93 -3.15 -13.80 -8.52
C SER A 93 -3.26 -12.27 -8.62
N TYR A 94 -2.13 -11.55 -8.73
CA TYR A 94 -2.12 -10.11 -8.95
C TYR A 94 -2.16 -9.80 -10.44
N ILE A 95 -3.17 -9.02 -10.84
CA ILE A 95 -3.32 -8.59 -12.23
C ILE A 95 -2.13 -7.74 -12.66
N GLY A 96 -1.50 -8.14 -13.77
CA GLY A 96 -0.34 -7.46 -14.33
C GLY A 96 1.00 -7.84 -13.71
N ILE A 97 1.04 -8.84 -12.81
CA ILE A 97 2.28 -9.33 -12.20
C ILE A 97 2.47 -10.81 -12.53
N TYR A 98 3.68 -11.13 -12.99
CA TYR A 98 4.04 -12.44 -13.47
C TYR A 98 5.37 -12.92 -12.86
N LEU A 99 5.54 -14.23 -12.76
CA LEU A 99 6.81 -14.85 -12.37
C LEU A 99 7.51 -15.42 -13.60
N HIS A 100 8.83 -15.34 -13.61
CA HIS A 100 9.68 -15.96 -14.61
C HIS A 100 10.96 -16.53 -14.00
N LYS A 101 11.35 -17.73 -14.44
CA LYS A 101 12.52 -18.46 -13.91
C LYS A 101 13.80 -18.21 -14.71
N ASP A 102 13.69 -17.82 -15.97
CA ASP A 102 14.84 -17.58 -16.84
C ASP A 102 15.15 -16.08 -16.93
N ILE A 103 16.32 -15.70 -16.43
CA ILE A 103 16.75 -14.31 -16.24
C ILE A 103 17.07 -13.58 -17.54
N ASP A 104 17.45 -14.34 -18.57
CA ASP A 104 18.01 -13.81 -19.82
C ASP A 104 16.95 -13.68 -20.91
N LYS A 105 15.76 -14.26 -20.69
CA LYS A 105 14.66 -14.23 -21.66
C LYS A 105 14.02 -12.85 -21.81
N PHE A 106 14.06 -12.00 -20.78
CA PHE A 106 13.43 -10.69 -20.78
C PHE A 106 14.45 -9.55 -20.74
N ASN A 107 14.52 -8.81 -21.85
CA ASN A 107 15.25 -7.56 -21.94
C ASN A 107 14.27 -6.38 -21.85
N GLY A 108 13.78 -6.12 -20.64
CA GLY A 108 13.00 -4.93 -20.33
C GLY A 108 13.90 -3.72 -20.09
N PRO A 109 13.44 -2.49 -20.38
CA PRO A 109 14.25 -1.27 -20.22
C PRO A 109 14.55 -0.95 -18.74
N ASN A 110 13.70 -1.42 -17.82
CA ASN A 110 13.83 -1.15 -16.38
C ASN A 110 14.08 -2.46 -15.62
N ARG A 111 15.25 -2.59 -15.00
CA ARG A 111 15.64 -3.75 -14.19
C ARG A 111 16.08 -3.29 -12.81
N PHE A 112 15.47 -3.86 -11.77
CA PHE A 112 15.74 -3.49 -10.38
C PHE A 112 16.14 -4.70 -9.55
N ASN A 113 17.24 -4.56 -8.79
CA ASN A 113 17.62 -5.56 -7.79
C ASN A 113 16.82 -5.33 -6.51
N PHE A 114 16.12 -6.37 -6.05
CA PHE A 114 15.25 -6.28 -4.89
C PHE A 114 15.92 -6.85 -3.65
N ASN A 115 15.99 -6.03 -2.60
CA ASN A 115 16.41 -6.44 -1.28
C ASN A 115 15.48 -5.81 -0.24
N LEU A 116 14.56 -6.60 0.31
CA LEU A 116 13.56 -6.09 1.24
C LEU A 116 14.20 -5.45 2.49
N GLU A 117 15.21 -6.08 3.07
CA GLU A 117 15.91 -5.58 4.25
C GLU A 117 16.52 -4.18 4.00
N SER A 118 17.19 -4.00 2.87
CA SER A 118 17.78 -2.71 2.48
C SER A 118 16.71 -1.67 2.14
N ILE A 119 15.60 -2.05 1.50
CA ILE A 119 14.49 -1.13 1.21
C ILE A 119 13.90 -0.62 2.52
N LEU A 120 13.55 -1.53 3.44
CA LEU A 120 12.98 -1.17 4.74
C LEU A 120 13.98 -0.41 5.62
N GLY A 121 15.27 -0.78 5.60
CA GLY A 121 16.32 -0.09 6.35
C GLY A 121 16.49 1.39 5.97
N ASN A 122 16.12 1.77 4.76
CA ASN A 122 16.14 3.17 4.31
C ASN A 122 14.81 3.92 4.57
N MET A 123 13.77 3.23 5.06
CA MET A 123 12.50 3.87 5.36
C MET A 123 12.53 4.56 6.73
N PRO A 124 12.01 5.79 6.84
CA PRO A 124 11.79 6.43 8.14
C PRO A 124 10.70 5.68 8.93
N SER A 125 10.69 5.89 10.24
CA SER A 125 9.59 5.46 11.08
C SER A 125 8.34 6.30 10.85
N ILE A 126 7.17 5.73 11.15
CA ILE A 126 5.88 6.36 10.87
C ILE A 126 5.64 7.63 11.70
N ASP A 127 6.17 7.70 12.92
CA ASP A 127 6.15 8.92 13.75
C ASP A 127 6.93 10.04 13.05
N HIS A 128 8.13 9.76 12.54
CA HIS A 128 8.93 10.74 11.81
C HIS A 128 8.20 11.24 10.57
N CYS A 129 7.55 10.35 9.82
CA CYS A 129 6.71 10.74 8.68
C CYS A 129 5.58 11.68 9.09
N VAL A 130 4.82 11.33 10.13
CA VAL A 130 3.65 12.12 10.57
C VAL A 130 4.06 13.47 11.15
N LEU A 131 5.08 13.50 12.00
CA LEU A 131 5.56 14.73 12.65
C LEU A 131 6.32 15.66 11.68
N SER A 132 6.68 15.18 10.49
CA SER A 132 7.22 15.99 9.38
C SER A 132 6.14 16.63 8.49
N MET A 133 4.86 16.27 8.69
CA MET A 133 3.75 16.88 7.95
C MET A 133 3.59 18.37 8.30
N GLN A 134 2.81 19.10 7.51
CA GLN A 134 2.61 20.53 7.72
C GLN A 134 1.85 20.78 9.04
N GLU A 135 2.50 21.47 9.98
CA GLU A 135 1.88 21.95 11.22
C GLU A 135 0.79 23.02 10.91
N VAL A 136 -0.33 22.94 11.61
CA VAL A 136 -1.49 23.83 11.44
C VAL A 136 -1.77 24.54 12.76
N TYR A 137 -1.69 25.88 12.75
CA TYR A 137 -1.85 26.72 13.94
C TYR A 137 -3.30 27.18 14.17
N ASP A 138 -4.15 27.12 13.14
CA ASP A 138 -5.51 27.68 13.18
C ASP A 138 -6.57 26.75 13.80
N ILE A 139 -6.19 25.53 14.18
CA ILE A 139 -7.09 24.60 14.85
C ILE A 139 -6.99 24.86 16.35
N LYS A 140 -7.97 25.59 16.89
CA LYS A 140 -8.05 25.87 18.33
C LYS A 140 -8.08 24.54 19.08
N ARG A 141 -7.23 24.42 20.10
CA ARG A 141 -7.14 23.24 20.99
C ARG A 141 -8.51 22.83 21.54
N ASP A 142 -9.35 23.81 21.85
CA ASP A 142 -10.73 23.66 22.32
C ASP A 142 -11.62 22.83 21.38
N ASP A 143 -11.35 22.82 20.07
CA ASP A 143 -12.12 22.02 19.10
C ASP A 143 -11.87 20.51 19.28
N PHE A 144 -10.78 20.13 19.96
CA PHE A 144 -10.30 18.74 20.05
C PHE A 144 -9.68 18.37 21.40
N GLU A 145 -10.04 19.06 22.50
CA GLU A 145 -9.45 18.86 23.84
C GLU A 145 -9.47 17.41 24.37
N HIS A 146 -10.20 16.50 23.71
CA HIS A 146 -10.32 15.09 24.07
C HIS A 146 -9.90 14.11 22.96
N TYR A 147 -9.38 14.58 21.83
CA TYR A 147 -8.99 13.71 20.71
C TYR A 147 -7.47 13.60 20.58
N ILE A 148 -6.99 12.37 20.53
CA ILE A 148 -5.57 12.03 20.27
C ILE A 148 -5.52 11.27 18.94
N GLY A 149 -4.57 11.67 18.09
CA GLY A 149 -4.29 11.02 16.81
C GLY A 149 -5.13 11.48 15.64
N VAL A 150 -5.58 10.55 14.81
CA VAL A 150 -6.22 10.89 13.52
C VAL A 150 -7.65 11.35 13.74
N VAL A 151 -7.95 12.56 13.26
CA VAL A 151 -9.28 13.15 13.26
C VAL A 151 -9.65 13.67 11.88
N SER A 152 -10.96 13.81 11.64
CA SER A 152 -11.46 14.45 10.42
C SER A 152 -12.41 15.59 10.72
N ARG A 153 -12.34 16.65 9.93
CA ARG A 153 -13.27 17.79 9.98
C ARG A 153 -13.83 18.05 8.59
N LYS A 154 -15.12 18.35 8.51
CA LYS A 154 -15.76 18.83 7.27
C LYS A 154 -15.59 20.35 7.20
N ILE A 155 -14.88 20.83 6.18
CA ILE A 155 -14.65 22.27 5.91
C ILE A 155 -15.06 22.55 4.47
N ASN A 156 -16.03 23.44 4.26
CA ASN A 156 -16.58 23.78 2.93
C ASN A 156 -16.94 22.53 2.11
N ASP A 157 -17.73 21.64 2.70
CA ASP A 157 -18.12 20.34 2.15
C ASP A 157 -17.01 19.33 1.85
N THR A 158 -15.76 19.67 2.14
CA THR A 158 -14.62 18.78 1.97
C THR A 158 -14.19 18.18 3.30
N LYS A 159 -14.08 16.85 3.37
CA LYS A 159 -13.51 16.16 4.53
C LYS A 159 -11.99 16.34 4.53
N LYS A 160 -11.46 17.03 5.53
CA LYS A 160 -10.02 17.17 5.78
C LYS A 160 -9.62 16.30 6.97
N TRP A 161 -8.38 15.83 6.95
CA TRP A 161 -7.81 14.95 7.97
C TRP A 161 -6.64 15.62 8.66
N TYR A 162 -6.52 15.38 9.96
CA TYR A 162 -5.48 15.94 10.80
C TYR A 162 -4.96 14.87 11.76
N PHE A 163 -3.71 15.02 12.18
CA PHE A 163 -3.12 14.26 13.26
C PHE A 163 -2.89 15.19 14.45
N ILE A 164 -3.46 14.85 15.60
CA ILE A 164 -3.34 15.62 16.84
C ILE A 164 -2.32 14.95 17.75
N ASP A 165 -1.24 15.68 18.01
CA ASP A 165 -0.21 15.31 18.97
C ASP A 165 -0.40 16.11 20.26
N CYS A 166 -1.05 15.49 21.24
CA CYS A 166 -1.31 16.10 22.53
C CYS A 166 -0.07 16.23 23.41
N GLU A 167 0.96 15.39 23.20
CA GLU A 167 2.19 15.44 23.99
C GLU A 167 2.96 16.72 23.69
N HIS A 168 3.04 17.09 22.41
CA HIS A 168 3.74 18.29 21.96
C HIS A 168 2.81 19.50 21.76
N ASN A 169 1.50 19.34 21.98
CA ASN A 169 0.47 20.34 21.73
C ASN A 169 0.51 20.86 20.28
N LYS A 170 0.57 19.94 19.32
CA LYS A 170 0.68 20.22 17.88
C LYS A 170 -0.42 19.55 17.08
N CYS A 171 -0.75 20.15 15.95
CA CYS A 171 -1.68 19.60 14.99
C CYS A 171 -1.05 19.60 13.60
N TYR A 172 -1.14 18.48 12.91
CA TYR A 172 -0.54 18.28 11.60
C TYR A 172 -1.61 18.00 10.56
N ALA A 173 -1.58 18.69 9.43
CA ALA A 173 -2.45 18.40 8.30
C ALA A 173 -2.02 17.09 7.62
N ILE A 174 -2.92 16.11 7.57
CA ILE A 174 -2.67 14.89 6.80
C ILE A 174 -2.95 15.19 5.32
N PRO A 175 -1.96 15.03 4.43
CA PRO A 175 -2.17 15.24 3.01
C PRO A 175 -3.37 14.45 2.47
N HIS A 176 -4.19 15.12 1.67
CA HIS A 176 -5.30 14.46 0.98
C HIS A 176 -4.77 13.40 0.01
N HIS A 177 -5.57 12.36 -0.27
CA HIS A 177 -5.18 11.26 -1.18
C HIS A 177 -4.83 11.73 -2.60
N SER A 178 -5.24 12.94 -2.97
CA SER A 178 -4.88 13.61 -4.23
C SER A 178 -3.43 14.08 -4.30
N ILE A 179 -2.76 14.22 -3.15
CA ILE A 179 -1.39 14.69 -2.98
C ILE A 179 -0.49 13.52 -2.62
N ASN A 180 -0.91 12.70 -1.65
CA ASN A 180 -0.22 11.49 -1.26
C ASN A 180 -1.27 10.43 -0.87
N PRO A 181 -1.43 9.35 -1.66
CA PRO A 181 -2.43 8.32 -1.40
C PRO A 181 -2.17 7.50 -0.14
N ASP A 182 -0.94 7.53 0.40
CA ASP A 182 -0.52 6.72 1.55
C ASP A 182 -0.48 7.49 2.87
N ALA A 183 -0.53 8.83 2.81
CA ALA A 183 -0.37 9.69 3.99
C ALA A 183 -1.36 9.36 5.13
N LEU A 184 -2.63 9.07 4.77
CA LEU A 184 -3.63 8.69 5.75
C LEU A 184 -3.36 7.30 6.37
N ASN A 185 -2.83 6.35 5.59
CA ASN A 185 -2.47 5.02 6.10
C ASN A 185 -1.32 5.10 7.11
N ILE A 186 -0.30 5.91 6.78
CA ILE A 186 0.84 6.17 7.66
C ILE A 186 0.36 6.84 8.95
N ALA A 187 -0.49 7.86 8.85
CA ALA A 187 -1.02 8.55 10.03
C ALA A 187 -1.86 7.63 10.93
N TYR A 188 -2.70 6.77 10.35
CA TYR A 188 -3.45 5.79 11.14
C TYR A 188 -2.57 4.68 11.73
N SER A 189 -1.47 4.33 11.07
CA SER A 189 -0.50 3.40 11.66
C SER A 189 0.13 4.02 12.92
N TYR A 190 0.43 5.33 12.91
CA TYR A 190 0.96 6.02 14.10
C TYR A 190 -0.12 6.26 15.16
N ASP A 191 -1.37 6.50 14.75
CA ASP A 191 -2.55 6.55 15.63
C ASP A 191 -2.71 5.29 16.49
N ARG A 192 -2.38 4.11 15.94
CA ARG A 192 -2.35 2.88 16.73
C ARG A 192 -1.28 2.92 17.81
N VAL A 193 -0.07 3.39 17.48
CA VAL A 193 1.05 3.46 18.42
C VAL A 193 0.67 4.29 19.64
N ILE A 194 0.17 5.51 19.43
CA ILE A 194 -0.21 6.42 20.52
C ILE A 194 -1.41 5.89 21.34
N LYS A 195 -2.29 5.08 20.72
CA LYS A 195 -3.41 4.41 21.38
C LYS A 195 -3.04 3.06 22.00
N GLN A 196 -1.76 2.68 21.96
CA GLN A 196 -1.26 1.38 22.44
C GLN A 196 -1.91 0.17 21.76
N GLU A 197 -2.37 0.37 20.51
CA GLU A 197 -2.80 -0.67 19.60
C GLU A 197 -1.61 -1.19 18.79
N ASN A 198 -1.72 -2.42 18.27
CA ASN A 198 -0.61 -3.06 17.57
C ASN A 198 -0.74 -2.86 16.07
N ASN A 199 0.35 -2.52 15.40
CA ASN A 199 0.42 -2.52 13.93
C ASN A 199 0.68 -3.91 13.35
N GLY A 200 0.85 -4.93 14.18
CA GLY A 200 0.91 -6.30 13.71
C GLY A 200 1.24 -7.31 14.79
N ILE A 201 1.30 -8.56 14.37
CA ILE A 201 1.73 -9.70 15.16
C ILE A 201 2.73 -10.48 14.32
N TYR A 202 3.90 -10.76 14.87
CA TYR A 202 4.92 -11.60 14.27
C TYR A 202 5.08 -12.88 15.08
N ASP A 203 4.73 -14.01 14.45
CA ASP A 203 4.97 -15.34 14.98
C ASP A 203 6.42 -15.74 14.66
N VAL A 204 7.25 -15.79 15.71
CA VAL A 204 8.70 -16.05 15.56
C VAL A 204 8.95 -17.48 15.09
N LYS A 205 8.13 -18.43 15.53
CA LYS A 205 8.28 -19.85 15.23
C LYS A 205 7.95 -20.14 13.77
N ASN A 206 6.83 -19.61 13.29
CA ASN A 206 6.33 -19.82 11.93
C ASN A 206 6.87 -18.81 10.92
N LYS A 207 7.60 -17.78 11.37
CA LYS A 207 8.09 -16.66 10.55
C LYS A 207 6.94 -16.01 9.77
N GLU A 208 5.84 -15.79 10.47
CA GLU A 208 4.59 -15.27 9.91
C GLU A 208 4.32 -13.88 10.47
N LEU A 209 4.11 -12.92 9.58
CA LEU A 209 3.71 -11.56 9.93
C LEU A 209 2.23 -11.36 9.59
N ARG A 210 1.46 -10.92 10.58
CA ARG A 210 0.05 -10.51 10.43
C ARG A 210 -0.05 -9.01 10.63
N VAL A 211 -0.57 -8.30 9.64
CA VAL A 211 -0.71 -6.83 9.68
C VAL A 211 -2.17 -6.45 9.42
N PRO A 212 -2.79 -5.55 10.21
CA PRO A 212 -4.16 -5.12 9.95
C PRO A 212 -4.35 -4.60 8.52
N ILE A 213 -5.43 -5.01 7.85
CA ILE A 213 -5.74 -4.53 6.49
C ILE A 213 -6.08 -3.05 6.50
N PHE A 214 -6.81 -2.61 7.52
CA PHE A 214 -7.24 -1.23 7.66
C PHE A 214 -6.02 -0.32 7.71
N HIS A 215 -5.92 0.64 6.80
CA HIS A 215 -4.82 1.62 6.77
C HIS A 215 -3.40 1.03 6.80
N MET A 216 -3.19 -0.13 6.17
CA MET A 216 -1.85 -0.63 5.91
C MET A 216 -1.12 0.30 4.92
N PRO A 217 0.11 0.78 5.22
CA PRO A 217 0.87 1.55 4.25
C PRO A 217 1.10 0.79 2.94
N ILE A 218 0.74 1.43 1.82
CA ILE A 218 0.79 0.87 0.45
C ILE A 218 2.20 0.39 0.13
N ILE A 219 3.21 1.20 0.44
CA ILE A 219 4.60 0.88 0.10
C ILE A 219 5.13 -0.33 0.88
N ILE A 220 4.73 -0.47 2.15
CA ILE A 220 5.13 -1.62 2.99
C ILE A 220 4.45 -2.89 2.48
N TYR A 221 3.14 -2.82 2.18
CA TYR A 221 2.43 -3.96 1.60
C TYR A 221 3.09 -4.40 0.30
N ARG A 222 3.39 -3.46 -0.60
CA ARG A 222 3.99 -3.75 -1.91
C ARG A 222 5.35 -4.44 -1.76
N ALA A 223 6.21 -3.92 -0.88
CA ALA A 223 7.52 -4.51 -0.63
C ALA A 223 7.41 -5.95 -0.08
N LEU A 224 6.52 -6.17 0.89
CA LEU A 224 6.29 -7.51 1.46
C LEU A 224 5.66 -8.48 0.45
N MET A 225 4.76 -8.00 -0.40
CA MET A 225 4.12 -8.79 -1.44
C MET A 225 5.13 -9.25 -2.50
N ILE A 226 6.03 -8.37 -2.95
CA ILE A 226 7.13 -8.74 -3.86
C ILE A 226 8.07 -9.77 -3.21
N GLU A 227 8.43 -9.58 -1.93
CA GLU A 227 9.25 -10.55 -1.20
C GLU A 227 8.56 -11.93 -1.11
N SER A 228 7.25 -11.95 -0.88
CA SER A 228 6.46 -13.18 -0.80
C SER A 228 6.44 -13.91 -2.14
N LEU A 229 6.30 -13.17 -3.25
CA LEU A 229 6.36 -13.73 -4.62
C LEU A 229 7.68 -14.46 -4.88
N PHE A 230 8.82 -13.91 -4.44
CA PHE A 230 10.12 -14.59 -4.54
C PHE A 230 10.22 -15.84 -3.68
N ALA A 231 9.46 -15.93 -2.59
CA ALA A 231 9.38 -17.11 -1.74
C ALA A 231 8.32 -18.11 -2.22
N GLU A 232 7.78 -17.94 -3.44
CA GLU A 232 6.67 -18.71 -4.00
C GLU A 232 5.46 -18.79 -3.04
N SER A 233 5.25 -17.72 -2.25
CA SER A 233 4.17 -17.59 -1.27
C SER A 233 3.32 -16.36 -1.59
N MET A 234 1.99 -16.50 -1.51
CA MET A 234 1.09 -15.37 -1.74
C MET A 234 0.60 -14.82 -0.41
N PRO A 235 0.56 -13.48 -0.23
CA PRO A 235 -0.15 -12.89 0.88
C PRO A 235 -1.62 -13.30 0.81
N TYR A 236 -2.23 -13.58 1.95
CA TYR A 236 -3.66 -13.87 2.04
C TYR A 236 -4.30 -13.07 3.16
N ILE A 237 -5.64 -13.04 3.16
CA ILE A 237 -6.43 -12.38 4.17
C ILE A 237 -6.92 -13.41 5.18
N ASP A 238 -6.67 -13.16 6.46
CA ASP A 238 -7.20 -13.93 7.58
C ASP A 238 -7.73 -12.97 8.64
N ASN A 239 -9.03 -13.04 8.94
CA ASN A 239 -9.67 -12.29 10.03
C ASN A 239 -9.33 -10.79 10.10
N GLY A 240 -9.31 -10.10 8.95
CA GLY A 240 -9.02 -8.66 8.88
C GLY A 240 -7.54 -8.29 8.86
N TYR A 241 -6.66 -9.29 8.74
CA TYR A 241 -5.21 -9.12 8.60
C TYR A 241 -4.74 -9.59 7.23
N TYR A 242 -3.74 -8.89 6.68
CA TYR A 242 -2.84 -9.47 5.69
C TYR A 242 -1.85 -10.37 6.39
N VAL A 243 -1.66 -11.58 5.85
CA VAL A 243 -0.73 -12.57 6.37
C VAL A 243 0.39 -12.78 5.35
N PHE A 244 1.63 -12.57 5.80
CA PHE A 244 2.85 -12.77 5.04
C PHE A 244 3.67 -13.90 5.67
N LYS A 245 3.97 -14.93 4.89
CA LYS A 245 4.79 -16.07 5.34
C LYS A 245 6.26 -15.85 5.02
N ASN A 246 7.13 -16.62 5.66
CA ASN A 246 8.58 -16.62 5.44
C ASN A 246 9.24 -15.26 5.71
N VAL A 247 8.64 -14.42 6.56
CA VAL A 247 9.21 -13.12 6.95
C VAL A 247 10.35 -13.37 7.92
N ASN A 248 11.58 -13.12 7.49
CA ASN A 248 12.76 -13.37 8.32
C ASN A 248 12.89 -12.34 9.47
N ARG A 249 13.69 -12.67 10.48
CA ARG A 249 13.82 -11.84 11.69
C ARG A 249 14.38 -10.44 11.41
N ARG A 250 15.27 -10.28 10.42
CA ARG A 250 15.86 -8.96 10.09
C ARG A 250 14.82 -8.05 9.44
N VAL A 251 14.01 -8.60 8.53
CA VAL A 251 12.85 -7.90 7.95
C VAL A 251 11.88 -7.51 9.06
N TYR A 252 11.56 -8.42 9.99
CA TYR A 252 10.74 -8.08 11.16
C TYR A 252 11.34 -6.92 11.98
N THR A 253 12.64 -6.95 12.27
CA THR A 253 13.31 -5.87 13.02
C THR A 253 13.15 -4.52 12.34
N GLU A 254 13.36 -4.44 11.02
CA GLU A 254 13.17 -3.19 10.29
C GLU A 254 11.71 -2.74 10.26
N LEU A 255 10.76 -3.67 10.09
CA LEU A 255 9.34 -3.34 10.20
C LEU A 255 8.98 -2.83 11.59
N ASN A 256 9.45 -3.49 12.65
CA ASN A 256 9.13 -3.07 14.02
C ASN A 256 9.68 -1.66 14.30
N ARG A 257 10.89 -1.36 13.83
CA ARG A 257 11.46 0.00 13.87
C ARG A 257 10.56 1.00 13.12
N ILE A 258 10.15 0.67 11.89
CA ILE A 258 9.28 1.55 11.09
C ILE A 258 7.96 1.81 11.81
N PHE A 259 7.38 0.79 12.43
CA PHE A 259 6.12 0.86 13.17
C PHE A 259 6.29 1.23 14.66
N CYS A 260 7.39 1.89 15.04
CA CYS A 260 7.65 2.39 16.40
C CYS A 260 7.47 1.31 17.48
N GLU A 261 8.04 0.13 17.25
CA GLU A 261 8.03 -1.04 18.15
C GLU A 261 6.63 -1.59 18.48
N SER A 262 5.62 -1.31 17.63
CA SER A 262 4.23 -1.71 17.85
C SER A 262 3.80 -3.04 17.17
N ILE A 263 4.73 -3.84 16.66
CA ILE A 263 4.47 -5.22 16.20
C ILE A 263 4.74 -6.18 17.36
N LYS A 264 3.69 -6.82 17.87
CA LYS A 264 3.81 -7.83 18.93
C LYS A 264 4.49 -9.09 18.43
N THR A 265 5.28 -9.73 19.28
CA THR A 265 5.85 -11.06 19.00
C THR A 265 5.08 -12.14 19.75
N ASN A 266 4.77 -13.23 19.06
CA ASN A 266 4.24 -14.46 19.63
C ASN A 266 5.20 -15.63 19.37
#